data_AF-A0A136IM26-F1
#
_entry.id   AF-A0A136IM26-F1
#
_cell.length_a   1.000
_cell.length_b   1.000
_cell.length_c   1.000
_cell.angle_alpha   90.00
_cell.angle_beta   90.00
_cell.angle_gamma   90.00
#
_symmetry.space_group_name_H-M   'P 1'
#
loop_
_entity.id
_entity.type
_entity.pdbx_description
1 polymer ?
#
loop_
_entity_poly.entity_id
_entity_poly.type
_entity_poly.pdbx_seq_one_letter_code
_entity_poly.pdbx_strand_id
1 'polypeptide(L)'
;MHAFKTGLLALLAGTALAGTFQQDVTTLKPISRPKKLQVRADDAAVAPSKLVGLDYGMDTTPMVHVDLDMQRPTVLLEDIASIKTVNCSADSVTISFSTVDCFDAAVATWVDEGDLIFFTNHFGGCDLESERGVYLVNRVSGDKDTLTITAHSEKKDVASTATNTAIKFEGVPVAKKRQSVARRVLNERGITINEKGLNIAGTIGIPRNTPIYSFPPYLDVTADSAEITASVTFSGFLDYNIVGGKLKQLYVDIDSSIDASVGVTVAAQAGYRDSFTYSPGDLSYMIVNVPGIISLGPELLFAIGLDIDVAAGVTVTGTAGAGLKNGRVHLDFLDTAKTSVTPWKPVYNGKLNLSQRALAKADTWIDVTFQLVVKILGGVVDISAGLTARPRFNNEFALTGDQVFEIGTGTTGGDANGLVPAPSKSSDLACAQGLSIKSDFSFSLVAFVTKMWSRTVYNVQVPIAKECYSWA
;
A
#
# COMPACT_ATOMS: atom_id res chain seq x y z
N MET A 1 13.58 -15.71 -45.78
CA MET A 1 12.28 -15.13 -46.18
C MET A 1 11.22 -16.22 -46.09
N HIS A 2 10.14 -15.92 -45.37
CA HIS A 2 8.83 -16.60 -45.35
C HIS A 2 8.76 -18.07 -44.85
N ALA A 3 8.42 -18.20 -43.57
CA ALA A 3 7.26 -18.98 -43.14
C ALA A 3 6.63 -18.27 -41.93
N PHE A 4 5.61 -17.46 -42.21
CA PHE A 4 4.84 -16.65 -41.27
C PHE A 4 3.72 -17.51 -40.66
N LYS A 5 3.41 -17.23 -39.39
CA LYS A 5 2.05 -17.21 -38.80
C LYS A 5 1.16 -18.42 -39.06
N THR A 6 1.00 -19.27 -38.05
CA THR A 6 -0.29 -19.67 -37.42
C THR A 6 -0.05 -20.82 -36.45
N GLY A 7 -0.68 -20.77 -35.27
CA GLY A 7 -0.66 -21.87 -34.29
C GLY A 7 -0.51 -21.34 -32.86
N LEU A 8 -1.47 -20.57 -32.37
CA LEU A 8 -2.59 -21.06 -31.54
C LEU A 8 -2.17 -21.23 -30.07
N LEU A 9 -2.67 -20.30 -29.24
CA LEU A 9 -2.94 -20.42 -27.81
C LEU A 9 -2.20 -21.58 -27.09
N ALA A 10 -0.94 -21.36 -26.70
CA ALA A 10 -0.36 -22.17 -25.64
C ALA A 10 -0.98 -21.69 -24.32
N LEU A 11 -1.65 -22.61 -23.64
CA LEU A 11 -2.32 -22.45 -22.36
C LEU A 11 -1.61 -21.44 -21.43
N LEU A 12 -2.27 -20.30 -21.20
CA LEU A 12 -2.13 -19.53 -19.97
C LEU A 12 -2.74 -20.34 -18.82
N ALA A 13 -2.08 -21.44 -18.47
CA ALA A 13 -2.19 -22.03 -17.14
C ALA A 13 -0.92 -21.63 -16.38
N GLY A 14 -0.67 -20.31 -16.32
CA GLY A 14 0.02 -19.79 -15.14
C GLY A 14 -0.84 -20.24 -13.98
N THR A 15 -0.28 -21.11 -13.13
CA THR A 15 -0.86 -21.42 -11.82
C THR A 15 -0.90 -20.10 -11.07
N ALA A 16 -1.94 -19.32 -11.32
CA ALA A 16 -2.40 -18.29 -10.43
C ALA A 16 -2.75 -19.05 -9.16
N LEU A 17 -1.77 -19.17 -8.26
CA LEU A 17 -2.02 -19.13 -6.84
C LEU A 17 -2.62 -17.75 -6.54
N ALA A 18 -3.80 -17.48 -7.09
CA ALA A 18 -4.77 -16.55 -6.56
C ALA A 18 -5.28 -17.18 -5.27
N GLY A 19 -4.37 -17.33 -4.30
CA GLY A 19 -4.80 -17.34 -2.92
C GLY A 19 -5.49 -16.01 -2.75
N THR A 20 -6.81 -16.03 -2.55
CA THR A 20 -7.55 -14.89 -2.04
C THR A 20 -6.81 -14.40 -0.80
N PHE A 21 -6.01 -13.35 -0.94
CA PHE A 21 -5.41 -12.69 0.19
C PHE A 21 -6.59 -12.07 0.95
N GLN A 22 -6.88 -12.62 2.13
CA GLN A 22 -7.86 -12.01 3.03
C GLN A 22 -7.36 -10.60 3.35
N GLN A 23 -8.16 -9.60 3.00
CA GLN A 23 -7.97 -8.25 3.50
C GLN A 23 -8.12 -8.31 5.02
N ASP A 24 -7.01 -8.18 5.74
CA ASP A 24 -7.09 -7.80 7.14
C ASP A 24 -7.69 -6.39 7.15
N VAL A 25 -8.83 -6.18 7.82
CA VAL A 25 -9.46 -4.85 7.97
C VAL A 25 -9.47 -4.53 9.44
N THR A 26 -8.96 -3.35 9.79
CA THR A 26 -9.02 -2.83 11.16
C THR A 26 -10.11 -1.79 11.22
N THR A 27 -11.25 -2.19 11.75
CA THR A 27 -12.36 -1.27 12.00
C THR A 27 -12.06 -0.47 13.26
N LEU A 28 -11.91 0.84 13.12
CA LEU A 28 -11.80 1.73 14.27
C LEU A 28 -13.19 1.91 14.90
N LYS A 29 -13.21 1.93 16.24
CA LYS A 29 -14.44 2.10 17.00
C LYS A 29 -14.60 3.57 17.40
N PRO A 30 -15.83 4.07 17.53
CA PRO A 30 -16.12 5.33 18.18
C PRO A 30 -15.48 5.41 19.57
N ILE A 31 -14.83 6.53 19.87
CA ILE A 31 -14.34 6.82 21.22
C ILE A 31 -15.31 7.81 21.86
N SER A 32 -15.96 7.38 22.93
CA SER A 32 -16.76 8.28 23.76
C SER A 32 -15.87 9.11 24.68
N ARG A 33 -16.29 10.33 24.97
CA ARG A 33 -15.60 11.18 25.95
C ARG A 33 -15.52 10.48 27.32
N PRO A 34 -14.42 10.62 28.07
CA PRO A 34 -14.30 10.01 29.39
C PRO A 34 -15.43 10.46 30.33
N LYS A 35 -16.12 9.51 30.98
CA LYS A 35 -17.24 9.77 31.92
C LYS A 35 -16.96 10.83 32.99
N LYS A 36 -15.70 11.01 33.39
CA LYS A 36 -15.28 12.04 34.37
C LYS A 36 -15.43 13.49 33.86
N LEU A 37 -15.50 13.69 32.54
CA LEU A 37 -15.75 15.00 31.91
C LEU A 37 -17.23 15.22 31.58
N GLN A 38 -18.05 14.16 31.54
CA GLN A 38 -19.45 14.24 31.13
C GLN A 38 -20.37 14.83 32.22
N VAL A 39 -20.13 14.54 33.52
CA VAL A 39 -20.94 15.08 34.64
C VAL A 39 -20.90 16.62 34.76
N ARG A 40 -19.85 17.26 34.22
CA ARG A 40 -19.72 18.74 34.18
C ARG A 40 -20.30 19.38 32.92
N ALA A 41 -20.79 18.59 31.97
CA ALA A 41 -21.11 19.05 30.62
C ALA A 41 -22.53 18.71 30.13
N ASP A 42 -23.39 18.04 30.92
CA ASP A 42 -24.73 17.62 30.45
C ASP A 42 -25.56 18.77 29.88
N ASP A 43 -25.62 19.93 30.56
CA ASP A 43 -26.34 21.11 30.07
C ASP A 43 -25.78 21.65 28.73
N ALA A 44 -24.47 21.50 28.51
CA ALA A 44 -23.83 21.87 27.25
C ALA A 44 -23.96 20.78 26.18
N ALA A 45 -24.06 19.50 26.58
CA ALA A 45 -24.16 18.34 25.70
C ALA A 45 -25.59 18.12 25.17
N VAL A 46 -26.62 18.56 25.91
CA VAL A 46 -28.00 18.59 25.41
C VAL A 46 -28.22 19.70 24.39
N ALA A 47 -27.41 20.76 24.38
CA ALA A 47 -27.55 21.85 23.41
C ALA A 47 -27.13 21.40 21.99
N PRO A 48 -28.00 21.49 20.97
CA PRO A 48 -27.64 21.16 19.61
C PRO A 48 -26.54 22.05 19.05
N SER A 49 -25.64 21.47 18.26
CA SER A 49 -24.55 22.17 17.57
C SER A 49 -24.55 21.83 16.09
N LYS A 50 -24.15 22.78 15.24
CA LYS A 50 -23.84 22.48 13.82
C LYS A 50 -22.38 22.06 13.60
N LEU A 51 -21.53 22.21 14.61
CA LEU A 51 -20.14 21.77 14.59
C LEU A 51 -20.00 20.54 15.48
N VAL A 52 -19.57 19.44 14.89
CA VAL A 52 -19.49 18.14 15.56
C VAL A 52 -18.10 17.55 15.35
N GLY A 53 -17.41 17.24 16.44
CA GLY A 53 -16.14 16.53 16.43
C GLY A 53 -16.33 15.08 16.89
N LEU A 54 -15.83 14.13 16.10
CA LEU A 54 -15.96 12.69 16.36
C LEU A 54 -14.58 12.04 16.38
N ASP A 55 -14.27 11.40 17.50
CA ASP A 55 -13.06 10.59 17.64
C ASP A 55 -13.34 9.11 17.35
N TYR A 56 -12.42 8.50 16.62
CA TYR A 56 -12.38 7.08 16.33
C TYR A 56 -11.00 6.52 16.63
N GLY A 57 -10.95 5.30 17.14
CA GLY A 57 -9.70 4.62 17.38
C GLY A 57 -9.86 3.21 17.93
N MET A 58 -8.83 2.72 18.60
CA MET A 58 -8.83 1.44 19.29
C MET A 58 -8.78 1.67 20.80
N ASP A 59 -9.65 0.96 21.51
CA ASP A 59 -9.85 1.13 22.95
C ASP A 59 -10.15 2.61 23.30
N THR A 60 -9.24 3.31 23.98
CA THR A 60 -9.40 4.71 24.39
C THR A 60 -8.44 5.67 23.68
N THR A 61 -7.72 5.21 22.65
CA THR A 61 -6.71 6.03 21.96
C THR A 61 -7.29 6.60 20.68
N PRO A 62 -7.53 7.93 20.58
CA PRO A 62 -8.01 8.55 19.35
C PRO A 62 -6.93 8.52 18.27
N MET A 63 -7.36 8.18 17.05
CA MET A 63 -6.47 7.92 15.91
C MET A 63 -6.96 8.61 14.64
N VAL A 64 -8.28 8.74 14.52
CA VAL A 64 -8.93 9.53 13.47
C VAL A 64 -9.86 10.51 14.16
N HIS A 65 -9.64 11.79 13.90
CA HIS A 65 -10.52 12.87 14.30
C HIS A 65 -11.29 13.37 13.09
N VAL A 66 -12.60 13.49 13.24
CA VAL A 66 -13.51 13.91 12.17
C VAL A 66 -14.29 15.13 12.66
N ASP A 67 -14.06 16.27 12.04
CA ASP A 67 -14.88 17.46 12.20
C ASP A 67 -15.95 17.51 11.10
N LEU A 68 -17.18 17.77 11.49
CA LEU A 68 -18.35 17.87 10.61
C LEU A 68 -19.05 19.20 10.79
N ASP A 69 -19.27 19.90 9.67
CA ASP A 69 -20.22 21.01 9.60
C ASP A 69 -21.58 20.45 9.18
N MET A 70 -22.52 20.36 10.10
CA MET A 70 -23.81 19.71 9.90
C MET A 70 -24.82 20.62 9.20
N GLN A 71 -25.68 20.03 8.35
CA GLN A 71 -26.76 20.76 7.68
C GLN A 71 -27.81 21.28 8.68
N ARG A 72 -27.98 20.56 9.80
CA ARG A 72 -29.00 20.79 10.83
C ARG A 72 -28.37 20.75 12.22
N PRO A 73 -28.99 21.38 13.23
CA PRO A 73 -28.53 21.29 14.61
C PRO A 73 -28.44 19.82 15.06
N THR A 74 -27.33 19.44 15.69
CA THR A 74 -26.97 18.03 15.95
C THR A 74 -26.67 17.82 17.42
N VAL A 75 -27.12 16.68 17.96
CA VAL A 75 -26.87 16.25 19.33
C VAL A 75 -26.11 14.92 19.32
N LEU A 76 -25.01 14.88 20.06
CA LEU A 76 -24.25 13.64 20.32
C LEU A 76 -24.81 12.99 21.58
N LEU A 77 -25.70 11.99 21.44
CA LEU A 77 -26.34 11.36 22.60
C LEU A 77 -25.32 10.67 23.51
N GLU A 78 -24.19 10.22 22.96
CA GLU A 78 -23.10 9.61 23.72
C GLU A 78 -22.34 10.58 24.65
N ASP A 79 -22.48 11.89 24.44
CA ASP A 79 -21.82 12.91 25.26
C ASP A 79 -22.67 13.33 26.47
N ILE A 80 -23.94 12.90 26.54
CA ILE A 80 -24.86 13.20 27.64
C ILE A 80 -24.77 12.10 28.70
N ALA A 81 -24.16 12.39 29.85
CA ALA A 81 -23.91 11.43 30.92
C ALA A 81 -25.20 10.88 31.53
N SER A 82 -26.23 11.72 31.60
CA SER A 82 -27.51 11.39 32.23
C SER A 82 -28.36 10.42 31.42
N ILE A 83 -28.02 10.09 30.16
CA ILE A 83 -28.77 9.11 29.35
C ILE A 83 -28.53 7.69 29.90
N LYS A 84 -29.62 6.99 30.24
CA LYS A 84 -29.61 5.59 30.70
C LYS A 84 -29.65 4.60 29.55
N THR A 85 -30.59 4.78 28.63
CA THR A 85 -30.79 3.88 27.50
C THR A 85 -31.18 4.66 26.26
N VAL A 86 -30.73 4.19 25.11
CA VAL A 86 -31.24 4.59 23.81
C VAL A 86 -31.77 3.34 23.13
N ASN A 87 -32.99 3.36 22.62
CA ASN A 87 -33.61 2.27 21.86
C ASN A 87 -34.05 2.80 20.51
N CYS A 88 -33.62 2.15 19.43
CA CYS A 88 -33.98 2.57 18.08
C CYS A 88 -34.93 1.58 17.41
N SER A 89 -35.94 2.11 16.71
CA SER A 89 -36.76 1.39 15.74
C SER A 89 -36.46 1.89 14.32
N ALA A 90 -37.21 1.43 13.34
CA ALA A 90 -37.10 1.93 11.96
C ALA A 90 -37.47 3.42 11.83
N ASP A 91 -38.32 3.92 12.73
CA ASP A 91 -39.00 5.20 12.64
C ASP A 91 -38.87 6.08 13.90
N SER A 92 -38.14 5.61 14.92
CA SER A 92 -37.97 6.35 16.16
C SER A 92 -36.67 6.03 16.91
N VAL A 93 -36.22 7.01 17.70
CA VAL A 93 -35.19 6.88 18.73
C VAL A 93 -35.82 7.25 20.07
N THR A 94 -35.80 6.32 21.02
CA THR A 94 -36.33 6.51 22.37
C THR A 94 -35.18 6.59 23.37
N ILE A 95 -35.15 7.66 24.17
CA ILE A 95 -34.04 8.03 25.05
C ILE A 95 -34.57 8.15 26.48
N SER A 96 -34.01 7.40 27.43
CA SER A 96 -34.37 7.50 28.86
C SER A 96 -33.27 8.23 29.65
N PHE A 97 -33.67 9.04 30.62
CA PHE A 97 -32.75 9.84 31.44
C PHE A 97 -32.70 9.32 32.88
N SER A 98 -31.58 9.57 33.56
CA SER A 98 -31.37 9.25 34.98
C SER A 98 -31.74 10.39 35.91
N THR A 99 -31.83 11.61 35.40
CA THR A 99 -32.08 12.83 36.18
C THR A 99 -33.23 13.63 35.56
N VAL A 100 -34.02 14.28 36.40
CA VAL A 100 -35.13 15.14 35.95
C VAL A 100 -34.59 16.40 35.28
N ASP A 101 -33.50 16.97 35.82
CA ASP A 101 -32.94 18.23 35.33
C ASP A 101 -32.45 18.10 33.88
N CYS A 102 -31.71 17.03 33.54
CA CYS A 102 -31.24 16.81 32.18
C CYS A 102 -32.39 16.48 31.21
N PHE A 103 -33.40 15.72 31.68
CA PHE A 103 -34.62 15.48 30.91
C PHE A 103 -35.35 16.79 30.60
N ASP A 104 -35.58 17.64 31.59
CA ASP A 104 -36.28 18.92 31.43
C ASP A 104 -35.47 19.85 30.51
N ALA A 105 -34.15 19.88 30.61
CA ALA A 105 -33.27 20.64 29.71
C ALA A 105 -33.33 20.13 28.25
N ALA A 106 -33.29 18.81 28.06
CA ALA A 106 -33.43 18.19 26.73
C ALA A 106 -34.80 18.46 26.12
N VAL A 107 -35.89 18.35 26.88
CA VAL A 107 -37.25 18.69 26.42
C VAL A 107 -37.32 20.17 26.01
N ALA A 108 -36.82 21.07 26.86
CA ALA A 108 -36.83 22.51 26.59
C ALA A 108 -36.05 22.90 25.33
N THR A 109 -35.03 22.11 24.98
CA THR A 109 -34.15 22.41 23.84
C THR A 109 -34.58 21.69 22.56
N TRP A 110 -35.05 20.44 22.64
CA TRP A 110 -35.24 19.60 21.46
C TRP A 110 -36.66 19.63 20.88
N VAL A 111 -37.68 19.85 21.72
CA VAL A 111 -39.08 19.78 21.28
C VAL A 111 -39.43 20.91 20.33
N ASP A 112 -38.94 22.12 20.61
CA ASP A 112 -39.25 23.33 19.85
C ASP A 112 -38.32 23.57 18.66
N GLU A 113 -37.12 22.97 18.64
CA GLU A 113 -36.17 23.13 17.54
C GLU A 113 -36.69 22.45 16.27
N GLY A 114 -37.17 21.20 16.39
CA GLY A 114 -37.51 20.35 15.25
C GLY A 114 -36.30 20.08 14.33
N ASP A 115 -36.44 19.15 13.37
CA ASP A 115 -35.42 18.93 12.33
C ASP A 115 -33.96 18.80 12.86
N LEU A 116 -33.76 17.94 13.86
CA LEU A 116 -32.46 17.69 14.50
C LEU A 116 -31.73 16.51 13.86
N ILE A 117 -30.42 16.41 14.08
CA ILE A 117 -29.69 15.16 13.86
C ILE A 117 -29.25 14.58 15.21
N PHE A 118 -29.53 13.30 15.45
CA PHE A 118 -28.98 12.57 16.59
C PHE A 118 -27.90 11.61 16.15
N PHE A 119 -26.78 11.60 16.88
CA PHE A 119 -25.75 10.57 16.80
C PHE A 119 -25.85 9.61 17.97
N THR A 120 -25.85 8.32 17.68
CA THR A 120 -25.71 7.22 18.65
C THR A 120 -24.32 6.59 18.51
N ASN A 121 -23.83 5.95 19.55
CA ASN A 121 -22.61 5.13 19.49
C ASN A 121 -22.95 3.70 19.94
N HIS A 122 -23.66 2.97 19.07
CA HIS A 122 -24.12 1.61 19.33
C HIS A 122 -25.01 1.41 20.57
N PHE A 123 -25.42 2.49 21.25
CA PHE A 123 -26.31 2.42 22.41
C PHE A 123 -27.60 1.69 22.04
N GLY A 124 -27.89 0.58 22.73
CA GLY A 124 -29.06 -0.25 22.48
C GLY A 124 -29.10 -0.95 21.11
N GLY A 125 -27.97 -1.06 20.40
CA GLY A 125 -27.90 -1.75 19.11
C GLY A 125 -28.51 -0.97 17.94
N CYS A 126 -28.56 0.36 18.03
CA CYS A 126 -29.08 1.26 16.99
C CYS A 126 -28.33 1.16 15.64
N ASP A 127 -27.09 0.68 15.66
CA ASP A 127 -26.18 0.61 14.51
C ASP A 127 -25.36 -0.68 14.54
N LEU A 128 -24.53 -0.92 13.51
CA LEU A 128 -23.64 -2.08 13.52
C LEU A 128 -22.57 -1.92 14.59
N GLU A 129 -22.03 -3.03 15.08
CA GLU A 129 -20.98 -2.98 16.10
C GLU A 129 -19.80 -2.13 15.59
N SER A 130 -19.40 -1.11 16.36
CA SER A 130 -18.32 -0.16 16.03
C SER A 130 -18.70 0.97 15.06
N GLU A 131 -19.98 1.28 14.90
CA GLU A 131 -20.46 2.42 14.12
C GLU A 131 -21.16 3.46 14.99
N ARG A 132 -21.33 4.66 14.44
CA ARG A 132 -22.27 5.64 14.99
C ARG A 132 -23.53 5.66 14.14
N GLY A 133 -24.69 5.48 14.75
CA GLY A 133 -25.97 5.67 14.09
C GLY A 133 -26.26 7.16 13.92
N VAL A 134 -26.70 7.56 12.74
CA VAL A 134 -27.10 8.94 12.42
C VAL A 134 -28.58 8.95 12.13
N TYR A 135 -29.32 9.83 12.80
CA TYR A 135 -30.78 9.87 12.74
C TYR A 135 -31.26 11.29 12.48
N LEU A 136 -31.96 11.50 11.37
CA LEU A 136 -32.70 12.73 11.12
C LEU A 136 -34.00 12.68 11.93
N VAL A 137 -34.18 13.62 12.84
CA VAL A 137 -35.31 13.70 13.76
C VAL A 137 -36.22 14.84 13.34
N ASN A 138 -37.48 14.51 13.07
CA ASN A 138 -38.46 15.49 12.58
C ASN A 138 -39.43 15.95 13.68
N ARG A 139 -39.57 15.17 14.76
CA ARG A 139 -40.47 15.48 15.88
C ARG A 139 -39.96 14.83 17.15
N VAL A 140 -40.09 15.54 18.27
CA VAL A 140 -39.68 15.07 19.60
C VAL A 140 -40.86 15.22 20.56
N SER A 141 -41.05 14.25 21.45
CA SER A 141 -42.03 14.31 22.53
C SER A 141 -41.42 13.76 23.82
N GLY A 142 -41.65 14.43 24.95
CA GLY A 142 -41.18 14.00 26.27
C GLY A 142 -42.30 13.48 27.17
N ASP A 143 -42.01 12.42 27.92
CA ASP A 143 -42.83 11.87 29.00
C ASP A 143 -42.09 12.05 30.34
N LYS A 144 -42.63 12.93 31.19
CA LYS A 144 -42.04 13.29 32.48
C LYS A 144 -42.20 12.19 33.53
N ASP A 145 -43.22 11.34 33.41
CA ASP A 145 -43.47 10.27 34.39
C ASP A 145 -42.40 9.17 34.27
N THR A 146 -41.95 8.91 33.04
CA THR A 146 -40.92 7.91 32.73
C THR A 146 -39.55 8.51 32.42
N LEU A 147 -39.41 9.85 32.44
CA LEU A 147 -38.21 10.59 32.03
C LEU A 147 -37.68 10.13 30.67
N THR A 148 -38.58 9.98 29.71
CA THR A 148 -38.29 9.41 28.39
C THR A 148 -38.63 10.40 27.29
N ILE A 149 -37.73 10.55 26.33
CA ILE A 149 -37.97 11.29 25.09
C ILE A 149 -38.12 10.31 23.94
N THR A 150 -39.18 10.47 23.16
CA THR A 150 -39.37 9.76 21.88
C THR A 150 -39.18 10.74 20.74
N ALA A 151 -38.17 10.49 19.92
CA ALA A 151 -37.88 11.22 18.71
C ALA A 151 -38.32 10.40 17.49
N HIS A 152 -39.21 10.95 16.66
CA HIS A 152 -39.53 10.37 15.37
C HIS A 152 -38.41 10.66 14.38
N SER A 153 -37.87 9.60 13.78
CA SER A 153 -36.60 9.70 13.08
C SER A 153 -36.51 8.81 11.85
N GLU A 154 -35.64 9.20 10.93
CA GLU A 154 -35.18 8.38 9.81
C GLU A 154 -33.68 8.15 9.93
N LYS A 155 -33.21 6.90 9.78
CA LYS A 155 -31.77 6.60 9.77
C LYS A 155 -31.13 7.18 8.51
N LYS A 156 -30.00 7.88 8.69
CA LYS A 156 -29.21 8.53 7.65
C LYS A 156 -27.75 8.11 7.75
N ASP A 157 -26.93 8.65 6.85
CA ASP A 157 -25.48 8.58 6.91
C ASP A 157 -24.87 9.98 7.11
N VAL A 158 -23.56 10.04 7.37
CA VAL A 158 -22.84 11.31 7.53
C VAL A 158 -22.87 12.13 6.23
N ALA A 159 -22.75 11.46 5.08
CA ALA A 159 -22.68 12.11 3.78
C ALA A 159 -23.95 12.91 3.43
N SER A 160 -25.12 12.42 3.86
CA SER A 160 -26.42 13.04 3.61
C SER A 160 -26.80 14.10 4.63
N THR A 161 -26.07 14.20 5.75
CA THR A 161 -26.42 15.09 6.88
C THR A 161 -25.39 16.20 7.14
N ALA A 162 -24.14 16.03 6.66
CA ALA A 162 -23.10 17.04 6.74
C ALA A 162 -22.99 17.89 5.47
N THR A 163 -22.46 19.10 5.61
CA THR A 163 -22.09 20.03 4.53
C THR A 163 -20.60 20.03 4.24
N ASN A 164 -19.79 19.75 5.26
CA ASN A 164 -18.34 19.67 5.18
C ASN A 164 -17.85 18.55 6.08
N THR A 165 -16.75 17.92 5.70
CA THR A 165 -16.00 17.00 6.56
C THR A 165 -14.52 17.34 6.50
N ALA A 166 -13.92 17.52 7.67
CA ALA A 166 -12.48 17.58 7.82
C ALA A 166 -12.01 16.37 8.62
N ILE A 167 -11.03 15.64 8.08
CA ILE A 167 -10.52 14.41 8.67
C ILE A 167 -9.02 14.56 8.90
N LYS A 168 -8.63 14.44 10.16
CA LYS A 168 -7.23 14.33 10.56
C LYS A 168 -6.96 12.89 10.98
N PHE A 169 -5.95 12.27 10.41
CA PHE A 169 -5.53 10.94 10.80
C PHE A 169 -4.06 10.97 11.23
N GLU A 170 -3.84 10.56 12.46
CA GLU A 170 -2.54 10.47 13.11
C GLU A 170 -2.46 9.16 13.87
N GLY A 171 -1.43 8.35 13.60
CA GLY A 171 -1.08 7.23 14.46
C GLY A 171 -2.08 6.08 14.46
N VAL A 172 -2.13 5.31 13.38
CA VAL A 172 -2.90 4.05 13.35
C VAL A 172 -2.01 2.84 13.70
N PRO A 173 -2.47 1.85 14.50
CA PRO A 173 -1.90 0.52 14.48
C PRO A 173 -2.98 -0.54 14.33
N VAL A 174 -2.58 -1.77 14.01
CA VAL A 174 -3.50 -2.90 13.99
C VAL A 174 -3.23 -3.85 15.14
N ALA A 175 -4.32 -4.05 15.88
CA ALA A 175 -4.80 -5.25 16.53
C ALA A 175 -3.80 -6.32 16.97
N LYS A 176 -3.95 -6.68 18.25
CA LYS A 176 -3.35 -7.84 18.91
C LYS A 176 -3.42 -9.10 18.03
N LYS A 177 -2.26 -9.75 17.89
CA LYS A 177 -2.01 -11.14 17.47
C LYS A 177 -3.29 -11.94 17.15
N ARG A 178 -3.52 -12.25 15.88
CA ARG A 178 -4.24 -13.49 15.51
C ARG A 178 -3.26 -14.51 14.96
N GLN A 179 -3.38 -15.70 15.53
CA GLN A 179 -2.50 -16.86 15.35
C GLN A 179 -2.49 -17.35 13.90
N SER A 180 -1.27 -17.59 13.41
CA SER A 180 -0.87 -18.64 12.47
C SER A 180 -1.96 -19.26 11.59
N VAL A 181 -2.08 -18.79 10.35
CA VAL A 181 -2.65 -19.57 9.25
C VAL A 181 -1.51 -19.94 8.29
N ALA A 182 -1.11 -21.22 8.39
CA ALA A 182 -0.38 -22.05 7.44
C ALA A 182 0.77 -21.45 6.59
N ARG A 183 2.01 -21.85 6.95
CA ARG A 183 3.16 -22.10 6.06
C ARG A 183 3.25 -21.24 4.78
N ARG A 184 3.33 -19.93 4.96
CA ARG A 184 4.18 -19.06 4.13
C ARG A 184 5.20 -18.44 5.07
N VAL A 185 6.45 -18.32 4.64
CA VAL A 185 7.50 -17.60 5.40
C VAL A 185 7.16 -16.12 5.31
N LEU A 186 6.14 -15.69 6.05
CA LEU A 186 5.80 -14.29 6.28
C LEU A 186 6.35 -13.99 7.67
N ASN A 187 7.42 -13.19 7.74
CA ASN A 187 7.91 -12.65 9.01
C ASN A 187 6.79 -11.83 9.68
N GLU A 188 6.85 -11.72 11.01
CA GLU A 188 5.86 -11.01 11.83
C GLU A 188 5.59 -9.61 11.26
N ARG A 189 4.38 -9.40 10.73
CA ARG A 189 3.91 -8.08 10.27
C ARG A 189 3.60 -7.25 11.50
N GLY A 190 4.35 -6.17 11.68
CA GLY A 190 4.22 -5.28 12.83
C GLY A 190 3.64 -3.95 12.38
N ILE A 191 2.50 -3.58 12.96
CA ILE A 191 2.03 -2.20 12.88
C ILE A 191 2.24 -1.56 14.24
N THR A 192 3.02 -0.49 14.27
CA THR A 192 3.36 0.22 15.50
C THR A 192 2.96 1.68 15.38
N ILE A 193 2.37 2.24 16.43
CA ILE A 193 2.21 3.70 16.53
C ILE A 193 3.45 4.26 17.19
N ASN A 194 3.92 5.38 16.67
CA ASN A 194 4.69 6.32 17.44
C ASN A 194 4.19 7.75 17.15
N GLU A 195 4.81 8.74 17.76
CA GLU A 195 4.49 10.17 17.60
C GLU A 195 4.56 10.67 16.14
N LYS A 196 5.06 9.86 15.19
CA LYS A 196 5.18 10.20 13.77
C LYS A 196 4.08 9.63 12.87
N GLY A 197 3.16 8.79 13.37
CA GLY A 197 2.02 8.30 12.59
C GLY A 197 1.85 6.77 12.53
N LEU A 198 1.03 6.29 11.58
CA LEU A 198 0.74 4.88 11.33
C LEU A 198 1.94 4.17 10.71
N ASN A 199 2.79 3.46 11.46
CA ASN A 199 3.91 2.69 10.87
C ASN A 199 3.46 1.28 10.52
N ILE A 200 3.50 0.98 9.22
CA ILE A 200 3.21 -0.32 8.64
C ILE A 200 4.55 -0.93 8.22
N ALA A 201 5.00 -1.94 8.97
CA ALA A 201 6.21 -2.68 8.65
C ALA A 201 5.88 -4.13 8.27
N GLY A 202 6.47 -4.59 7.17
CA GLY A 202 6.26 -5.95 6.71
C GLY A 202 7.34 -6.40 5.75
N THR A 203 7.60 -7.69 5.80
CA THR A 203 8.39 -8.41 4.80
C THR A 203 7.45 -9.29 4.00
N ILE A 204 7.51 -9.18 2.68
CA ILE A 204 6.77 -10.00 1.75
C ILE A 204 7.76 -10.60 0.78
N GLY A 205 7.73 -11.91 0.65
CA GLY A 205 8.51 -12.60 -0.35
C GLY A 205 7.71 -13.71 -0.99
N ILE A 206 8.19 -14.17 -2.14
CA ILE A 206 7.73 -15.40 -2.75
C ILE A 206 8.48 -16.58 -2.13
N PRO A 207 7.89 -17.80 -2.12
CA PRO A 207 8.62 -19.00 -1.70
C PRO A 207 9.94 -19.15 -2.47
N ARG A 208 10.96 -19.72 -1.83
CA ARG A 208 12.22 -20.01 -2.52
C ARG A 208 11.99 -20.99 -3.66
N ASN A 209 12.78 -20.84 -4.72
CA ASN A 209 12.73 -21.67 -5.91
C ASN A 209 11.32 -21.69 -6.55
N THR A 210 10.64 -20.54 -6.58
CA THR A 210 9.32 -20.43 -7.20
C THR A 210 9.50 -20.44 -8.72
N PRO A 211 8.89 -21.39 -9.45
CA PRO A 211 8.86 -21.34 -10.92
C PRO A 211 8.08 -20.10 -11.34
N ILE A 212 8.73 -19.17 -12.04
CA ILE A 212 8.09 -17.99 -12.62
C ILE A 212 7.48 -18.35 -13.98
N TYR A 213 8.24 -19.09 -14.77
CA TYR A 213 7.86 -19.48 -16.12
C TYR A 213 8.56 -20.79 -16.49
N SER A 214 7.86 -21.66 -17.21
CA SER A 214 8.44 -22.87 -17.79
C SER A 214 7.82 -23.08 -19.16
N PHE A 215 8.68 -23.27 -20.16
CA PHE A 215 8.31 -23.67 -21.51
C PHE A 215 9.15 -24.88 -21.90
N PRO A 216 8.75 -26.09 -21.45
CA PRO A 216 9.51 -27.29 -21.72
C PRO A 216 9.59 -27.61 -23.22
N PRO A 217 10.70 -28.16 -23.72
CA PRO A 217 11.98 -28.40 -23.02
C PRO A 217 12.96 -27.20 -23.05
N TYR A 218 12.53 -26.01 -23.47
CA TYR A 218 13.45 -24.97 -23.94
C TYR A 218 13.86 -23.96 -22.88
N LEU A 219 12.98 -23.64 -21.92
CA LEU A 219 13.22 -22.59 -20.95
C LEU A 219 12.61 -22.90 -19.60
N ASP A 220 13.40 -22.74 -18.55
CA ASP A 220 12.92 -22.67 -17.18
C ASP A 220 13.42 -21.38 -16.53
N VAL A 221 12.49 -20.62 -15.93
CA VAL A 221 12.78 -19.41 -15.16
C VAL A 221 12.29 -19.63 -13.74
N THR A 222 13.22 -19.59 -12.80
CA THR A 222 12.97 -19.77 -11.38
C THR A 222 13.39 -18.52 -10.63
N ALA A 223 12.54 -18.01 -9.73
CA ALA A 223 13.02 -17.11 -8.71
C ALA A 223 13.49 -17.90 -7.51
N ASP A 224 14.81 -17.88 -7.30
CA ASP A 224 15.48 -18.51 -6.16
C ASP A 224 15.08 -17.80 -4.86
N SER A 225 14.89 -16.48 -4.94
CA SER A 225 14.40 -15.61 -3.88
C SER A 225 13.73 -14.37 -4.48
N ALA A 226 12.65 -13.87 -3.90
CA ALA A 226 12.25 -12.48 -4.06
C ALA A 226 11.64 -12.00 -2.76
N GLU A 227 12.13 -10.88 -2.24
CA GLU A 227 11.72 -10.35 -0.94
C GLU A 227 11.71 -8.82 -0.98
N ILE A 228 10.64 -8.25 -0.47
CA ILE A 228 10.47 -6.82 -0.22
C ILE A 228 10.21 -6.65 1.27
N THR A 229 11.07 -5.90 1.93
CA THR A 229 10.83 -5.40 3.28
C THR A 229 10.52 -3.92 3.18
N ALA A 230 9.40 -3.49 3.77
CA ALA A 230 9.03 -2.08 3.81
C ALA A 230 8.54 -1.69 5.18
N SER A 231 8.89 -0.48 5.60
CA SER A 231 8.30 0.23 6.73
C SER A 231 7.84 1.58 6.22
N VAL A 232 6.55 1.86 6.33
CA VAL A 232 5.94 3.09 5.84
C VAL A 232 5.10 3.72 6.94
N THR A 233 5.31 5.01 7.20
CA THR A 233 4.52 5.82 8.12
C THR A 233 3.67 6.82 7.37
N PHE A 234 2.37 6.85 7.67
CA PHE A 234 1.42 7.79 7.08
C PHE A 234 0.83 8.75 8.12
N SER A 235 0.67 10.01 7.71
CA SER A 235 -0.18 11.00 8.36
C SER A 235 -0.78 11.93 7.30
N GLY A 236 -1.82 12.68 7.64
CA GLY A 236 -2.38 13.61 6.69
C GLY A 236 -3.64 14.30 7.18
N PHE A 237 -4.16 15.12 6.28
CA PHE A 237 -5.37 15.91 6.51
C PHE A 237 -6.18 15.97 5.24
N LEU A 238 -7.49 15.95 5.41
CA LEU A 238 -8.49 16.09 4.37
C LEU A 238 -9.49 17.15 4.82
N ASP A 239 -9.89 18.04 3.91
CA ASP A 239 -11.05 18.92 4.07
C ASP A 239 -11.87 18.88 2.77
N TYR A 240 -13.12 18.44 2.88
CA TYR A 240 -14.01 18.21 1.76
C TYR A 240 -15.38 18.86 1.99
N ASN A 241 -15.78 19.71 1.03
CA ASN A 241 -17.12 20.26 0.98
C ASN A 241 -18.06 19.28 0.26
N ILE A 242 -19.02 18.73 1.00
CA ILE A 242 -19.92 17.68 0.56
C ILE A 242 -20.96 18.23 -0.42
N VAL A 243 -21.61 19.35 -0.07
CA VAL A 243 -22.69 19.94 -0.87
C VAL A 243 -22.19 20.47 -2.22
N GLY A 244 -21.00 21.07 -2.23
CA GLY A 244 -20.34 21.60 -3.41
C GLY A 244 -19.44 20.60 -4.14
N GLY A 245 -19.30 19.38 -3.63
CA GLY A 245 -18.48 18.33 -4.22
C GLY A 245 -17.01 18.72 -4.41
N LYS A 246 -16.44 19.51 -3.50
CA LYS A 246 -15.15 20.18 -3.69
C LYS A 246 -14.15 19.83 -2.60
N LEU A 247 -12.99 19.32 -3.02
CA LEU A 247 -11.81 19.17 -2.17
C LEU A 247 -11.21 20.54 -1.85
N LYS A 248 -11.13 20.88 -0.56
CA LYS A 248 -10.56 22.14 -0.06
C LYS A 248 -9.11 22.00 0.36
N GLN A 249 -8.77 20.88 1.00
CA GLN A 249 -7.40 20.49 1.36
C GLN A 249 -7.26 18.98 1.29
N LEU A 250 -6.12 18.52 0.78
CA LEU A 250 -5.68 17.17 0.97
C LEU A 250 -4.17 17.15 0.90
N TYR A 251 -3.55 16.70 1.99
CA TYR A 251 -2.15 16.35 1.98
C TYR A 251 -1.90 15.05 2.74
N VAL A 252 -0.86 14.35 2.31
CA VAL A 252 -0.39 13.11 2.90
C VAL A 252 1.12 13.20 3.07
N ASP A 253 1.57 12.93 4.29
CA ASP A 253 2.97 12.73 4.61
C ASP A 253 3.26 11.23 4.65
N ILE A 254 4.35 10.83 3.99
CA ILE A 254 4.80 9.45 3.86
C ILE A 254 6.27 9.40 4.26
N ASP A 255 6.56 8.80 5.40
CA ASP A 255 7.93 8.38 5.73
C ASP A 255 8.10 6.92 5.31
N SER A 256 9.17 6.56 4.59
CA SER A 256 9.34 5.19 4.11
C SER A 256 10.78 4.69 4.17
N SER A 257 10.93 3.40 4.46
CA SER A 257 12.14 2.63 4.21
C SER A 257 11.75 1.35 3.51
N ILE A 258 12.34 1.08 2.35
CA ILE A 258 12.02 -0.05 1.48
C ILE A 258 13.32 -0.74 1.10
N ASP A 259 13.39 -2.05 1.21
CA ASP A 259 14.44 -2.90 0.69
C ASP A 259 13.80 -3.97 -0.18
N ALA A 260 14.27 -4.12 -1.40
CA ALA A 260 13.86 -5.15 -2.32
C ALA A 260 15.09 -5.98 -2.72
N SER A 261 14.92 -7.29 -2.79
CA SER A 261 15.94 -8.21 -3.29
C SER A 261 15.29 -9.28 -4.15
N VAL A 262 15.98 -9.68 -5.21
CA VAL A 262 15.56 -10.74 -6.12
C VAL A 262 16.76 -11.60 -6.49
N GLY A 263 16.53 -12.90 -6.61
CA GLY A 263 17.45 -13.89 -7.13
C GLY A 263 16.70 -14.69 -8.20
N VAL A 264 17.26 -14.74 -9.41
CA VAL A 264 16.65 -15.40 -10.57
C VAL A 264 17.68 -16.34 -11.18
N THR A 265 17.20 -17.54 -11.49
CA THR A 265 17.87 -18.51 -12.35
C THR A 265 17.08 -18.67 -13.63
N VAL A 266 17.75 -18.49 -14.76
CA VAL A 266 17.22 -18.76 -16.09
C VAL A 266 18.02 -19.88 -16.72
N ALA A 267 17.36 -20.96 -17.10
CA ALA A 267 17.96 -22.10 -17.80
C ALA A 267 17.34 -22.21 -19.19
N ALA A 268 18.08 -21.76 -20.21
CA ALA A 268 17.72 -21.92 -21.61
C ALA A 268 18.49 -23.10 -22.21
N GLN A 269 17.82 -23.96 -22.97
CA GLN A 269 18.45 -25.10 -23.66
C GLN A 269 18.87 -24.76 -25.10
N ALA A 270 18.31 -23.69 -25.67
CA ALA A 270 18.62 -23.19 -27.01
C ALA A 270 18.47 -21.66 -27.04
N GLY A 271 18.73 -21.05 -28.20
CA GLY A 271 18.48 -19.63 -28.38
C GLY A 271 17.01 -19.29 -28.11
N TYR A 272 16.79 -18.25 -27.32
CA TYR A 272 15.46 -17.89 -26.83
C TYR A 272 15.38 -16.39 -26.58
N ARG A 273 14.27 -15.77 -27.00
CA ARG A 273 14.01 -14.35 -26.81
C ARG A 273 12.54 -14.11 -26.48
N ASP A 274 12.28 -13.60 -25.28
CA ASP A 274 10.94 -13.20 -24.86
C ASP A 274 10.98 -12.26 -23.63
N SER A 275 9.81 -11.78 -23.24
CA SER A 275 9.57 -10.98 -22.05
C SER A 275 8.53 -11.64 -21.15
N PHE A 276 8.79 -11.67 -19.85
CA PHE A 276 7.90 -12.27 -18.86
C PHE A 276 7.56 -11.28 -17.77
N THR A 277 6.35 -11.39 -17.24
CA THR A 277 5.92 -10.65 -16.05
C THR A 277 5.20 -11.60 -15.11
N TYR A 278 5.66 -11.63 -13.87
CA TYR A 278 4.99 -12.27 -12.75
C TYR A 278 4.40 -11.19 -11.85
N SER A 279 3.07 -11.17 -11.73
CA SER A 279 2.34 -10.28 -10.85
C SER A 279 1.37 -11.12 -10.01
N PRO A 280 1.76 -11.58 -8.81
CA PRO A 280 0.78 -12.11 -7.89
C PRO A 280 -0.16 -10.94 -7.57
N GLY A 281 -1.47 -11.11 -7.80
CA GLY A 281 -2.43 -10.02 -7.73
C GLY A 281 -2.41 -9.25 -6.40
N ASP A 282 -3.20 -8.18 -6.34
CA ASP A 282 -3.18 -7.16 -5.31
C ASP A 282 -3.02 -7.74 -3.91
N LEU A 283 -1.88 -7.41 -3.29
CA LEU A 283 -1.63 -7.73 -1.91
C LEU A 283 -2.22 -6.59 -1.07
N SER A 284 -3.55 -6.56 -1.00
CA SER A 284 -4.28 -5.59 -0.19
C SER A 284 -4.14 -5.96 1.28
N TYR A 285 -3.65 -5.04 2.11
CA TYR A 285 -3.41 -5.28 3.53
C TYR A 285 -3.97 -4.14 4.38
N MET A 286 -4.66 -4.49 5.46
CA MET A 286 -4.90 -3.62 6.62
C MET A 286 -5.50 -2.26 6.26
N ILE A 287 -6.74 -2.29 5.79
CA ILE A 287 -7.57 -1.08 5.67
C ILE A 287 -8.01 -0.69 7.08
N VAL A 288 -7.59 0.49 7.52
CA VAL A 288 -8.19 1.23 8.61
C VAL A 288 -9.55 1.73 8.12
N ASN A 289 -10.61 1.24 8.73
CA ASN A 289 -11.95 1.60 8.30
C ASN A 289 -12.68 2.27 9.46
N VAL A 290 -13.11 3.51 9.25
CA VAL A 290 -14.22 4.13 9.97
C VAL A 290 -15.43 3.98 9.05
N PRO A 291 -16.34 3.02 9.32
CA PRO A 291 -17.43 2.73 8.41
C PRO A 291 -18.27 3.97 8.08
N GLY A 292 -18.61 4.12 6.79
CA GLY A 292 -19.39 5.26 6.30
C GLY A 292 -18.65 6.61 6.28
N ILE A 293 -17.41 6.71 6.79
CA ILE A 293 -16.68 7.98 6.88
C ILE A 293 -15.35 7.94 6.13
N ILE A 294 -14.45 7.02 6.48
CA ILE A 294 -13.16 6.93 5.82
C ILE A 294 -12.65 5.48 5.83
N SER A 295 -12.21 5.01 4.67
CA SER A 295 -11.39 3.81 4.54
C SER A 295 -10.01 4.24 4.07
N LEU A 296 -9.00 3.98 4.90
CA LEU A 296 -7.61 4.35 4.72
C LEU A 296 -6.75 3.09 4.82
N GLY A 297 -5.99 2.73 3.80
CA GLY A 297 -5.12 1.56 3.94
C GLY A 297 -4.04 1.48 2.87
N PRO A 298 -2.89 0.87 3.18
CA PRO A 298 -1.93 0.57 2.15
C PRO A 298 -2.46 -0.55 1.24
N GLU A 299 -2.15 -0.45 -0.02
CA GLU A 299 -2.24 -1.49 -1.00
C GLU A 299 -0.85 -1.66 -1.57
N LEU A 300 -0.31 -2.87 -1.42
CA LEU A 300 0.98 -3.21 -1.99
C LEU A 300 0.74 -4.00 -3.27
N LEU A 301 1.21 -3.44 -4.39
CA LEU A 301 1.25 -4.16 -5.66
C LEU A 301 2.70 -4.51 -5.96
N PHE A 302 2.92 -5.71 -6.45
CA PHE A 302 4.24 -6.19 -6.79
C PHE A 302 4.21 -6.92 -8.12
N ALA A 303 5.15 -6.56 -8.99
CA ALA A 303 5.42 -7.30 -10.21
C ALA A 303 6.93 -7.46 -10.40
N ILE A 304 7.34 -8.63 -10.87
CA ILE A 304 8.70 -8.90 -11.37
C ILE A 304 8.59 -9.10 -12.86
N GLY A 305 9.51 -8.56 -13.64
CA GLY A 305 9.68 -8.98 -15.02
C GLY A 305 11.12 -9.26 -15.41
N LEU A 306 11.25 -9.98 -16.51
CA LEU A 306 12.49 -10.43 -17.09
C LEU A 306 12.37 -10.33 -18.61
N ASP A 307 13.29 -9.59 -19.23
CA ASP A 307 13.49 -9.59 -20.67
C ASP A 307 14.77 -10.39 -20.98
N ILE A 308 14.63 -11.48 -21.73
CA ILE A 308 15.75 -12.36 -22.08
C ILE A 308 15.99 -12.36 -23.59
N ASP A 309 17.27 -12.36 -23.97
CA ASP A 309 17.72 -12.62 -25.34
C ASP A 309 19.01 -13.44 -25.25
N VAL A 310 18.92 -14.75 -25.46
CA VAL A 310 20.07 -15.66 -25.43
C VAL A 310 20.22 -16.32 -26.79
N ALA A 311 21.45 -16.38 -27.30
CA ALA A 311 21.73 -16.92 -28.63
C ALA A 311 21.90 -18.46 -28.64
N ALA A 312 22.17 -19.07 -27.49
CA ALA A 312 22.41 -20.50 -27.33
C ALA A 312 21.97 -20.96 -25.93
N GLY A 313 21.99 -22.27 -25.70
CA GLY A 313 21.72 -22.81 -24.37
C GLY A 313 22.68 -22.21 -23.34
N VAL A 314 22.14 -21.70 -22.23
CA VAL A 314 22.90 -21.04 -21.16
C VAL A 314 22.07 -21.05 -19.87
N THR A 315 22.75 -21.20 -18.74
CA THR A 315 22.17 -20.94 -17.43
C THR A 315 22.72 -19.61 -16.91
N VAL A 316 21.82 -18.68 -16.63
CA VAL A 316 22.13 -17.38 -16.05
C VAL A 316 21.59 -17.37 -14.63
N THR A 317 22.44 -17.10 -13.65
CA THR A 317 22.03 -16.89 -12.26
C THR A 317 22.36 -15.45 -11.88
N GLY A 318 21.40 -14.72 -11.36
CA GLY A 318 21.56 -13.32 -10.99
C GLY A 318 20.88 -13.01 -9.68
N THR A 319 21.54 -12.26 -8.81
CA THR A 319 20.91 -11.63 -7.65
C THR A 319 21.05 -10.14 -7.74
N ALA A 320 19.99 -9.42 -7.40
CA ALA A 320 19.99 -7.97 -7.39
C ALA A 320 19.21 -7.47 -6.18
N GLY A 321 19.69 -6.40 -5.56
CA GLY A 321 19.05 -5.78 -4.41
C GLY A 321 19.10 -4.27 -4.52
N ALA A 322 18.05 -3.61 -4.05
CA ALA A 322 17.95 -2.16 -3.97
C ALA A 322 17.22 -1.77 -2.69
N GLY A 323 17.73 -0.77 -1.98
CA GLY A 323 17.14 -0.24 -0.76
C GLY A 323 17.09 1.27 -0.76
N LEU A 324 16.02 1.83 -0.21
CA LEU A 324 15.78 3.24 0.03
C LEU A 324 15.51 3.39 1.53
N LYS A 325 16.32 4.17 2.22
CA LYS A 325 16.17 4.39 3.66
C LYS A 325 15.74 5.83 3.93
N ASN A 326 14.91 6.00 4.95
CA ASN A 326 14.53 7.31 5.51
C ASN A 326 13.94 8.27 4.45
N GLY A 327 13.16 7.73 3.54
CA GLY A 327 12.36 8.52 2.62
C GLY A 327 11.35 9.36 3.33
N ARG A 328 11.16 10.58 2.86
CA ARG A 328 10.08 11.46 3.30
C ARG A 328 9.46 12.13 2.11
N VAL A 329 8.17 11.97 1.96
CA VAL A 329 7.37 12.55 0.88
C VAL A 329 6.22 13.30 1.51
N HIS A 330 6.08 14.57 1.19
CA HIS A 330 4.87 15.33 1.45
C HIS A 330 4.16 15.51 0.12
N LEU A 331 2.96 14.96 -0.01
CA LEU A 331 2.10 15.13 -1.18
C LEU A 331 0.99 16.12 -0.84
N ASP A 332 0.96 17.27 -1.50
CA ASP A 332 -0.19 18.18 -1.48
C ASP A 332 -0.91 18.08 -2.83
N PHE A 333 -2.18 17.67 -2.75
CA PHE A 333 -2.98 17.27 -3.91
C PHE A 333 -3.65 18.44 -4.60
N LEU A 334 -3.73 19.59 -3.92
CA LEU A 334 -4.29 20.81 -4.50
C LEU A 334 -3.19 21.79 -4.89
N ASP A 335 -2.02 21.70 -4.27
CA ASP A 335 -0.89 22.58 -4.49
C ASP A 335 0.40 21.78 -4.72
N THR A 336 0.66 21.46 -5.98
CA THR A 336 1.88 20.71 -6.37
C THR A 336 3.18 21.44 -6.02
N ALA A 337 3.17 22.75 -5.77
CA ALA A 337 4.35 23.50 -5.36
C ALA A 337 4.72 23.24 -3.89
N LYS A 338 3.76 22.78 -3.07
CA LYS A 338 3.99 22.34 -1.69
C LYS A 338 4.43 20.88 -1.59
N THR A 339 4.23 20.10 -2.66
CA THR A 339 4.71 18.72 -2.72
C THR A 339 6.23 18.69 -2.65
N SER A 340 6.77 17.91 -1.71
CA SER A 340 8.20 17.79 -1.50
C SER A 340 8.63 16.35 -1.29
N VAL A 341 9.87 16.06 -1.70
CA VAL A 341 10.50 14.75 -1.53
C VAL A 341 11.90 14.98 -0.99
N THR A 342 12.21 14.36 0.15
CA THR A 342 13.59 14.31 0.62
C THR A 342 14.35 13.29 -0.24
N PRO A 343 15.47 13.67 -0.89
CA PRO A 343 16.18 12.78 -1.81
C PRO A 343 16.67 11.50 -1.11
N TRP A 344 16.43 10.36 -1.75
CA TRP A 344 17.02 9.10 -1.34
C TRP A 344 18.43 8.94 -1.90
N LYS A 345 19.27 8.25 -1.13
CA LYS A 345 20.46 7.59 -1.67
C LYS A 345 20.15 6.09 -1.75
N PRO A 346 19.91 5.53 -2.94
CA PRO A 346 19.68 4.10 -3.06
C PRO A 346 20.96 3.34 -2.71
N VAL A 347 20.81 2.28 -1.93
CA VAL A 347 21.86 1.27 -1.73
C VAL A 347 21.51 0.11 -2.65
N TYR A 348 22.46 -0.37 -3.43
CA TYR A 348 22.22 -1.47 -4.36
C TYR A 348 23.32 -2.52 -4.27
N ASN A 349 22.98 -3.75 -4.62
CA ASN A 349 23.92 -4.84 -4.81
C ASN A 349 23.52 -5.68 -6.03
N GLY A 350 24.50 -6.36 -6.61
CA GLY A 350 24.30 -7.20 -7.79
C GLY A 350 25.37 -8.28 -7.85
N LYS A 351 24.97 -9.49 -8.21
CA LYS A 351 25.87 -10.61 -8.51
C LYS A 351 25.30 -11.37 -9.70
N LEU A 352 26.17 -11.85 -10.57
CA LEU A 352 25.78 -12.65 -11.73
C LEU A 352 26.78 -13.76 -11.98
N ASN A 353 26.29 -14.94 -12.36
CA ASN A 353 27.10 -16.05 -12.84
C ASN A 353 26.47 -16.69 -14.10
N LEU A 354 27.32 -17.10 -15.02
CA LEU A 354 26.96 -17.74 -16.30
C LEU A 354 27.55 -19.15 -16.35
N SER A 355 26.78 -20.14 -16.81
CA SER A 355 27.24 -21.54 -16.84
C SER A 355 28.13 -21.89 -18.05
N GLN A 356 28.00 -21.17 -19.17
CA GLN A 356 28.70 -21.50 -20.41
C GLN A 356 28.81 -20.32 -21.38
N ARG A 357 29.47 -20.56 -22.52
CA ARG A 357 29.76 -19.57 -23.56
C ARG A 357 28.51 -19.16 -24.32
N ALA A 358 28.06 -17.91 -24.19
CA ALA A 358 26.94 -17.39 -24.97
C ALA A 358 26.92 -15.85 -25.01
N LEU A 359 26.27 -15.31 -26.04
CA LEU A 359 25.68 -13.97 -26.00
C LEU A 359 24.39 -14.07 -25.18
N ALA A 360 24.28 -13.25 -24.14
CA ALA A 360 23.12 -13.24 -23.26
C ALA A 360 22.77 -11.81 -22.88
N LYS A 361 21.49 -11.47 -23.02
CA LYS A 361 20.87 -10.30 -22.44
C LYS A 361 19.84 -10.77 -21.41
N ALA A 362 19.87 -10.16 -20.24
CA ALA A 362 18.93 -10.48 -19.15
C ALA A 362 18.61 -9.20 -18.38
N ASP A 363 17.61 -8.46 -18.85
CA ASP A 363 17.15 -7.28 -18.13
C ASP A 363 16.10 -7.70 -17.12
N THR A 364 16.29 -7.35 -15.85
CA THR A 364 15.33 -7.65 -14.80
C THR A 364 14.74 -6.38 -14.23
N TRP A 365 13.47 -6.47 -13.85
CA TRP A 365 12.79 -5.35 -13.24
C TRP A 365 11.84 -5.79 -12.15
N ILE A 366 11.67 -4.89 -11.18
CA ILE A 366 10.69 -5.03 -10.13
C ILE A 366 9.89 -3.74 -10.09
N ASP A 367 8.57 -3.86 -10.11
CA ASP A 367 7.67 -2.75 -9.84
C ASP A 367 7.03 -3.00 -8.48
N VAL A 368 7.29 -2.11 -7.52
CA VAL A 368 6.71 -2.16 -6.17
C VAL A 368 5.87 -0.90 -5.97
N THR A 369 4.56 -1.07 -5.88
CA THR A 369 3.64 0.04 -5.67
C THR A 369 3.12 0.04 -4.25
N PHE A 370 3.43 1.09 -3.50
CA PHE A 370 2.79 1.41 -2.24
C PHE A 370 1.71 2.44 -2.51
N GLN A 371 0.46 2.03 -2.45
CA GLN A 371 -0.69 2.89 -2.62
C GLN A 371 -1.38 3.09 -1.28
N LEU A 372 -1.62 4.33 -0.87
CA LEU A 372 -2.59 4.66 0.15
C LEU A 372 -3.96 4.78 -0.49
N VAL A 373 -4.82 3.80 -0.24
CA VAL A 373 -6.24 3.87 -0.60
C VAL A 373 -6.92 4.83 0.37
N VAL A 374 -7.55 5.89 -0.14
CA VAL A 374 -8.31 6.87 0.64
C VAL A 374 -9.71 6.97 0.06
N LYS A 375 -10.67 6.30 0.69
CA LYS A 375 -12.09 6.38 0.34
C LYS A 375 -12.82 7.14 1.41
N ILE A 376 -13.61 8.13 1.02
CA ILE A 376 -14.26 9.07 1.94
C ILE A 376 -15.78 8.92 1.79
N LEU A 377 -16.49 9.07 2.90
CA LEU A 377 -17.95 9.02 3.02
C LEU A 377 -18.53 7.74 2.41
N GLY A 378 -17.98 6.59 2.78
CA GLY A 378 -18.39 5.29 2.23
C GLY A 378 -17.98 5.06 0.76
N GLY A 379 -17.05 5.86 0.23
CA GLY A 379 -16.52 5.73 -1.12
C GLY A 379 -17.11 6.69 -2.16
N VAL A 380 -17.87 7.70 -1.73
CA VAL A 380 -18.34 8.79 -2.59
C VAL A 380 -17.16 9.52 -3.25
N VAL A 381 -16.05 9.63 -2.53
CA VAL A 381 -14.80 10.19 -3.06
C VAL A 381 -13.68 9.17 -2.89
N ASP A 382 -12.96 8.89 -3.97
CA ASP A 382 -11.75 8.07 -3.98
C ASP A 382 -10.57 8.94 -4.38
N ILE A 383 -9.64 9.15 -3.43
CA ILE A 383 -8.42 9.93 -3.64
C ILE A 383 -7.20 9.08 -3.32
N SER A 384 -7.27 7.80 -3.71
CA SER A 384 -6.16 6.88 -3.55
C SER A 384 -4.91 7.42 -4.23
N ALA A 385 -3.77 7.32 -3.57
CA ALA A 385 -2.52 7.91 -4.04
C ALA A 385 -1.36 7.01 -3.65
N GLY A 386 -0.24 7.09 -4.36
CA GLY A 386 0.84 6.17 -4.04
C GLY A 386 2.16 6.51 -4.67
N LEU A 387 3.10 5.60 -4.40
CA LEU A 387 4.46 5.61 -4.91
C LEU A 387 4.73 4.25 -5.54
N THR A 388 5.12 4.25 -6.81
CA THR A 388 5.62 3.07 -7.51
C THR A 388 7.14 3.19 -7.65
N ALA A 389 7.86 2.35 -6.90
CA ALA A 389 9.29 2.15 -7.02
C ALA A 389 9.59 1.17 -8.17
N ARG A 390 10.46 1.56 -9.08
CA ARG A 390 10.81 0.81 -10.28
C ARG A 390 12.32 0.65 -10.43
N PRO A 391 12.98 -0.24 -9.67
CA PRO A 391 14.33 -0.69 -9.98
C PRO A 391 14.35 -1.52 -11.28
N ARG A 392 15.34 -1.24 -12.12
CA ARG A 392 15.65 -1.93 -13.38
C ARG A 392 17.14 -2.25 -13.42
N PHE A 393 17.48 -3.48 -13.77
CA PHE A 393 18.84 -3.90 -14.05
C PHE A 393 18.91 -4.28 -15.52
N ASN A 394 19.64 -3.48 -16.30
CA ASN A 394 19.83 -3.75 -17.72
C ASN A 394 21.18 -4.44 -17.87
N ASN A 395 21.19 -5.68 -18.33
CA ASN A 395 22.40 -6.48 -18.39
C ASN A 395 22.62 -7.06 -19.77
N GLU A 396 23.82 -6.84 -20.28
CA GLU A 396 24.30 -7.34 -21.56
C GLU A 396 25.65 -8.03 -21.37
N PHE A 397 25.73 -9.25 -21.87
CA PHE A 397 26.90 -10.11 -21.79
C PHE A 397 27.27 -10.59 -23.18
N ALA A 398 28.52 -10.37 -23.55
CA ALA A 398 29.08 -10.96 -24.75
C ALA A 398 30.38 -11.67 -24.42
N LEU A 399 30.33 -13.01 -24.46
CA LEU A 399 31.50 -13.86 -24.44
C LEU A 399 31.91 -14.15 -25.89
N THR A 400 32.94 -13.47 -26.37
CA THR A 400 33.48 -13.60 -27.74
C THR A 400 34.80 -14.35 -27.66
N GLY A 401 34.97 -15.46 -28.37
CA GLY A 401 36.30 -16.07 -28.51
C GLY A 401 36.25 -17.56 -28.82
N ASP A 402 36.86 -17.92 -29.95
CA ASP A 402 37.34 -19.27 -30.19
C ASP A 402 38.62 -19.45 -29.37
N GLN A 403 38.67 -20.44 -28.49
CA GLN A 403 39.94 -20.95 -28.02
C GLN A 403 40.47 -21.87 -29.12
N VAL A 404 41.11 -21.29 -30.15
CA VAL A 404 41.87 -22.09 -31.12
C VAL A 404 43.13 -22.55 -30.40
N PHE A 405 43.11 -23.79 -29.91
CA PHE A 405 44.29 -24.47 -29.42
C PHE A 405 45.01 -25.08 -30.62
N GLU A 406 45.96 -24.36 -31.22
CA GLU A 406 46.90 -25.00 -32.15
C GLU A 406 47.88 -25.86 -31.34
N ILE A 407 47.60 -27.17 -31.25
CA ILE A 407 48.63 -28.15 -30.94
C ILE A 407 49.51 -28.25 -32.19
N GLY A 408 50.60 -27.48 -32.23
CA GLY A 408 51.63 -27.66 -33.23
C GLY A 408 52.18 -29.09 -33.20
N THR A 409 51.99 -29.85 -34.27
CA THR A 409 52.66 -31.11 -34.52
C THR A 409 54.06 -30.82 -35.07
N GLY A 410 55.09 -30.79 -34.22
CA GLY A 410 56.46 -30.55 -34.69
C GLY A 410 57.53 -30.65 -33.60
N THR A 411 58.37 -31.65 -33.74
CA THR A 411 59.43 -32.16 -32.85
C THR A 411 60.49 -31.19 -32.31
N THR A 412 60.93 -31.56 -31.10
CA THR A 412 62.24 -31.36 -30.43
C THR A 412 62.59 -29.99 -29.82
N GLY A 413 62.26 -29.87 -28.52
CA GLY A 413 63.10 -29.19 -27.52
C GLY A 413 62.56 -27.87 -26.99
N GLY A 414 61.97 -27.90 -25.77
CA GLY A 414 61.72 -26.72 -24.95
C GLY A 414 60.30 -26.58 -24.42
N ASP A 415 60.08 -27.00 -23.18
CA ASP A 415 59.05 -26.59 -22.22
C ASP A 415 57.68 -26.15 -22.74
N ALA A 416 56.75 -27.11 -22.78
CA ALA A 416 55.31 -26.85 -22.83
C ALA A 416 54.80 -26.30 -21.49
N ASN A 417 55.01 -25.00 -21.24
CA ASN A 417 54.24 -24.24 -20.25
C ASN A 417 53.28 -23.32 -21.00
N GLY A 418 52.20 -23.89 -21.52
CA GLY A 418 51.03 -23.14 -22.00
C GLY A 418 50.33 -22.47 -20.82
N LEU A 419 50.90 -21.39 -20.31
CA LEU A 419 50.25 -20.48 -19.39
C LEU A 419 49.23 -19.67 -20.20
N VAL A 420 47.94 -19.88 -19.93
CA VAL A 420 46.90 -18.94 -20.36
C VAL A 420 47.27 -17.57 -19.77
N PRO A 421 47.43 -16.52 -20.59
CA PRO A 421 47.65 -15.18 -20.08
C PRO A 421 46.52 -14.82 -19.11
N ALA A 422 46.88 -14.34 -17.93
CA ALA A 422 45.89 -13.83 -16.98
C ALA A 422 45.01 -12.79 -17.69
N PRO A 423 43.68 -12.83 -17.52
CA PRO A 423 42.79 -11.95 -18.26
C PRO A 423 43.16 -10.49 -17.99
N SER A 424 43.40 -9.71 -19.06
CA SER A 424 43.61 -8.28 -18.96
C SER A 424 42.24 -7.58 -18.89
N LYS A 425 42.08 -6.69 -17.90
CA LYS A 425 40.85 -5.93 -17.68
C LYS A 425 40.95 -4.58 -18.40
N SER A 426 39.99 -4.23 -19.26
CA SER A 426 39.85 -2.90 -19.85
C SER A 426 38.44 -2.33 -19.65
N SER A 427 38.31 -1.00 -19.72
CA SER A 427 37.03 -0.28 -19.62
C SER A 427 36.24 -0.21 -20.94
N ASP A 428 36.67 -0.95 -21.96
CA ASP A 428 36.07 -0.95 -23.30
C ASP A 428 34.91 -1.93 -23.40
N LEU A 429 33.91 -1.63 -24.23
CA LEU A 429 32.67 -2.43 -24.34
C LEU A 429 32.83 -3.68 -25.22
N ALA A 430 33.89 -3.75 -26.03
CA ALA A 430 34.06 -4.79 -27.03
C ALA A 430 35.37 -5.54 -26.79
N CYS A 431 35.27 -6.81 -26.39
CA CYS A 431 36.40 -7.72 -26.43
C CYS A 431 36.50 -8.32 -27.83
N ALA A 432 37.69 -8.37 -28.43
CA ALA A 432 37.91 -9.17 -29.64
C ALA A 432 37.91 -10.67 -29.31
N GLN A 433 38.53 -11.03 -28.19
CA GLN A 433 38.46 -12.33 -27.51
C GLN A 433 38.38 -12.06 -26.00
N GLY A 434 37.39 -12.60 -25.30
CA GLY A 434 37.11 -12.25 -23.91
C GLY A 434 35.64 -12.27 -23.49
N LEU A 435 35.40 -11.84 -22.25
CA LEU A 435 34.09 -11.56 -21.68
C LEU A 435 33.88 -10.05 -21.58
N SER A 436 32.88 -9.53 -22.29
CA SER A 436 32.38 -8.17 -22.08
C SER A 436 31.12 -8.18 -21.23
N ILE A 437 31.07 -7.27 -20.27
CA ILE A 437 29.98 -7.08 -19.32
C ILE A 437 29.58 -5.62 -19.36
N LYS A 438 28.31 -5.38 -19.69
CA LYS A 438 27.66 -4.10 -19.49
C LYS A 438 26.46 -4.30 -18.56
N SER A 439 26.47 -3.57 -17.45
CA SER A 439 25.36 -3.59 -16.49
C SER A 439 25.07 -2.17 -16.04
N ASP A 440 23.81 -1.76 -16.15
CA ASP A 440 23.31 -0.49 -15.69
C ASP A 440 22.18 -0.72 -14.69
N PHE A 441 22.22 -0.01 -13.57
CA PHE A 441 21.08 0.11 -12.67
C PHE A 441 20.33 1.39 -13.00
N SER A 442 19.02 1.31 -13.12
CA SER A 442 18.18 2.50 -13.08
C SER A 442 17.08 2.32 -12.05
N PHE A 443 16.75 3.42 -11.39
CA PHE A 443 15.70 3.46 -10.40
C PHE A 443 14.87 4.69 -10.63
N SER A 444 13.56 4.50 -10.74
CA SER A 444 12.60 5.60 -10.73
C SER A 444 11.57 5.41 -9.63
N LEU A 445 11.13 6.53 -9.06
CA LEU A 445 9.99 6.59 -8.18
C LEU A 445 8.91 7.45 -8.82
N VAL A 446 7.74 6.86 -9.02
CA VAL A 446 6.58 7.53 -9.62
C VAL A 446 5.55 7.77 -8.53
N ALA A 447 5.24 9.04 -8.26
CA ALA A 447 4.08 9.38 -7.45
C ALA A 447 2.84 9.42 -8.33
N PHE A 448 1.69 9.01 -7.80
CA PHE A 448 0.43 9.06 -8.52
C PHE A 448 -0.75 9.38 -7.59
N VAL A 449 -1.83 9.88 -8.19
CA VAL A 449 -3.13 10.10 -7.56
C VAL A 449 -4.16 9.47 -8.47
N THR A 450 -4.71 8.34 -8.02
CA THR A 450 -5.64 7.50 -8.78
C THR A 450 -5.11 7.26 -10.19
N LYS A 451 -5.99 7.25 -11.20
CA LYS A 451 -5.61 7.26 -12.63
C LYS A 451 -5.50 8.66 -13.22
N MET A 452 -5.77 9.70 -12.43
CA MET A 452 -5.89 11.08 -12.91
C MET A 452 -4.54 11.81 -13.03
N TRP A 453 -3.56 11.47 -12.19
CA TRP A 453 -2.27 12.13 -12.18
C TRP A 453 -1.15 11.14 -11.85
N SER A 454 0.00 11.29 -12.52
CA SER A 454 1.25 10.64 -12.13
C SER A 454 2.46 11.46 -12.54
N ARG A 455 3.55 11.35 -11.77
CA ARG A 455 4.80 12.05 -12.02
C ARG A 455 5.99 11.27 -11.47
N THR A 456 7.07 11.18 -12.25
CA THR A 456 8.36 10.73 -11.74
C THR A 456 8.92 11.78 -10.78
N VAL A 457 8.96 11.45 -9.49
CA VAL A 457 9.46 12.34 -8.43
C VAL A 457 10.94 12.11 -8.13
N TYR A 458 11.48 10.97 -8.54
CA TYR A 458 12.90 10.66 -8.45
C TYR A 458 13.31 9.74 -9.59
N ASN A 459 14.50 9.95 -10.15
CA ASN A 459 15.10 9.06 -11.12
C ASN A 459 16.62 9.10 -10.96
N VAL A 460 17.26 7.94 -11.05
CA VAL A 460 18.72 7.82 -11.08
C VAL A 460 19.11 6.67 -11.99
N GLN A 461 20.21 6.86 -12.70
CA GLN A 461 20.88 5.81 -13.43
C GLN A 461 22.31 5.72 -12.94
N VAL A 462 22.75 4.51 -12.60
CA VAL A 462 24.06 4.22 -12.07
C VAL A 462 24.68 3.11 -12.92
N PRO A 463 25.79 3.38 -13.64
CA PRO A 463 26.53 2.32 -14.31
C PRO A 463 27.10 1.37 -13.26
N ILE A 464 26.80 0.08 -13.36
CA ILE A 464 27.33 -0.95 -12.46
C ILE A 464 28.65 -1.50 -13.00
N ALA A 465 28.66 -1.86 -14.28
CA ALA A 465 29.81 -2.46 -14.93
C ALA A 465 29.88 -2.05 -16.40
N LYS A 466 31.09 -1.73 -16.85
CA LYS A 466 31.45 -1.54 -18.24
C LYS A 466 32.86 -2.09 -18.45
N GLU A 467 32.94 -3.41 -18.47
CA GLU A 467 34.21 -4.13 -18.31
C GLU A 467 34.40 -5.12 -19.45
N CYS A 468 35.63 -5.20 -19.96
CA CYS A 468 36.09 -6.25 -20.85
C CYS A 468 37.22 -7.03 -20.17
N TYR A 469 37.07 -8.35 -20.13
CA TYR A 469 38.08 -9.28 -19.66
C TYR A 469 38.59 -10.06 -20.87
N SER A 470 39.67 -9.59 -21.48
CA SER A 470 40.29 -10.29 -22.61
C SER A 470 41.24 -11.37 -22.12
N TRP A 471 41.13 -12.57 -22.68
CA TRP A 471 42.20 -13.56 -22.66
C TRP A 471 42.86 -13.54 -24.05
N ALA A 472 44.18 -13.52 -24.07
CA ALA A 472 44.97 -13.64 -25.30
C ALA A 472 45.26 -15.11 -25.60
#